data_AF-A0A0T9NE57-F1
#
_entry.id   AF-A0A0T9NE57-F1
#
_cell.length_a   1.000
_cell.length_b   1.000
_cell.length_c   1.000
_cell.angle_alpha   90.00
_cell.angle_beta   90.00
_cell.angle_gamma   90.00
#
_symmetry.space_group_name_H-M   'P 1'
#
loop_
_entity.id
_entity.type
_entity.pdbx_description
1 polymer ?
#
loop_
_entity_poly.entity_id
_entity_poly.type
_entity_poly.pdbx_seq_one_letter_code
_entity_poly.pdbx_strand_id
1 'polypeptide(L)' 'MTQPFDFEKALKALQPGQSLTGKNGILTPLIKQLTEATLTAELDSHLANDIDANRKNHQNPHRQR' A
#
# COMPACT_ATOMS: atom_id res chain seq x y z
N MET A 1 -9.93 0.93 -7.38
CA MET A 1 -10.31 -0.45 -7.04
C MET A 1 -9.31 -1.38 -7.68
N THR A 2 -8.47 -2.02 -6.87
CA THR A 2 -7.46 -2.99 -7.32
C THR A 2 -8.17 -4.27 -7.77
N GLN A 3 -7.86 -4.76 -8.96
CA GLN A 3 -8.40 -6.06 -9.41
C GLN A 3 -7.84 -7.17 -8.53
N PRO A 4 -8.62 -8.15 -8.08
CA PRO A 4 -8.12 -9.25 -7.26
C PRO A 4 -7.14 -10.13 -8.04
N PHE A 5 -6.23 -10.81 -7.33
CA PHE A 5 -5.32 -11.77 -7.94
C PHE A 5 -6.07 -13.01 -8.43
N ASP A 6 -5.85 -13.40 -9.68
CA ASP A 6 -6.49 -14.55 -10.31
C ASP A 6 -5.64 -15.82 -10.13
N PHE A 7 -6.00 -16.62 -9.12
CA PHE A 7 -5.33 -17.87 -8.80
C PHE A 7 -5.51 -18.95 -9.88
N GLU A 8 -6.67 -18.99 -10.55
CA GLU A 8 -6.93 -19.96 -11.61
C GLU A 8 -6.01 -19.71 -12.81
N LYS A 9 -5.86 -18.44 -13.19
CA LYS A 9 -4.90 -18.04 -14.23
C LYS A 9 -3.46 -18.35 -13.81
N ALA A 10 -3.11 -18.12 -12.55
CA ALA A 10 -1.79 -18.44 -12.03
C ALA A 10 -1.48 -19.94 -12.09
N LEU A 11 -2.44 -20.80 -11.71
CA LEU A 11 -2.30 -22.25 -11.81
C LEU A 11 -2.14 -22.72 -13.25
N LYS A 12 -2.93 -22.18 -14.19
CA LYS A 12 -2.82 -22.50 -15.63
C LYS A 12 -1.49 -22.06 -16.23
N ALA A 13 -0.88 -20.98 -15.73
CA ALA A 13 0.43 -20.52 -16.13
C ALA A 13 1.57 -21.35 -15.51
N LEU A 14 1.36 -21.89 -14.32
CA LEU A 14 2.33 -22.75 -13.63
C LEU A 14 2.47 -24.10 -14.32
N GLN A 15 1.38 -24.67 -14.82
CA GLN A 15 1.35 -25.96 -15.53
C GLN A 15 2.36 -26.08 -16.69
N PRO A 16 2.46 -25.12 -17.63
CA PRO A 16 3.48 -25.15 -18.68
C PRO A 16 4.89 -24.75 -18.22
N GLY A 17 5.09 -24.48 -16.92
CA GLY A 17 6.40 -24.15 -16.36
C GLY A 17 6.79 -22.67 -16.46
N GLN A 18 5.83 -21.74 -16.56
CA GLN A 18 6.15 -20.33 -16.47
C GLN A 18 6.79 -20.02 -15.11
N SER A 19 7.84 -19.19 -15.13
CA SER A 19 8.56 -18.80 -13.91
C SER A 19 7.61 -18.15 -12.89
N LEU A 20 7.75 -18.52 -11.62
CA LEU A 20 7.01 -17.88 -10.52
C LEU A 20 7.42 -16.42 -10.32
N THR A 21 8.69 -16.10 -10.62
CA THR A 21 9.31 -14.80 -10.34
C THR A 21 9.93 -14.18 -11.61
N GLY A 22 10.43 -12.94 -11.49
CA GLY A 22 11.00 -12.15 -12.57
C GLY A 22 10.01 -11.16 -13.17
N LYS A 23 10.42 -10.44 -14.23
CA LYS A 23 9.60 -9.36 -14.82
C LYS A 23 8.20 -9.82 -15.26
N ASN A 24 8.10 -11.05 -15.75
CA ASN A 24 6.85 -11.67 -16.21
C ASN A 24 6.49 -12.92 -15.38
N GLY A 25 6.91 -12.94 -14.11
CA GLY A 25 6.63 -14.04 -13.20
C GLY A 25 5.13 -14.14 -12.88
N ILE A 26 4.67 -15.35 -12.57
CA ILE A 26 3.28 -15.60 -12.16
C ILE A 26 2.89 -14.74 -10.95
N LEU A 27 3.82 -14.53 -10.01
CA LEU A 27 3.59 -13.79 -8.76
C LEU A 27 3.81 -12.28 -8.90
N THR A 28 4.32 -11.79 -10.03
CA THR A 28 4.61 -10.35 -10.22
C THR A 28 3.39 -9.45 -9.98
N PRO A 29 2.17 -9.80 -10.46
CA PRO A 29 0.98 -9.01 -10.15
C PRO A 29 0.64 -8.97 -8.66
N LEU A 30 0.85 -10.08 -7.94
CA LEU A 30 0.58 -10.17 -6.50
C LEU A 30 1.55 -9.32 -5.69
N ILE A 31 2.84 -9.38 -6.02
CA ILE A 31 3.88 -8.54 -5.39
C ILE A 31 3.55 -7.07 -5.61
N LYS A 32 3.17 -6.68 -6.84
CA LYS A 32 2.75 -5.31 -7.14
C LYS A 32 1.58 -4.86 -6.26
N GLN A 33 0.52 -5.66 -6.19
CA GLN A 33 -0.65 -5.35 -5.35
C GLN A 33 -0.27 -5.18 -3.87
N LEU A 34 0.57 -6.08 -3.34
CA LEU A 34 1.07 -5.98 -1.98
C LEU A 34 1.85 -4.69 -1.77
N THR A 35 2.80 -4.36 -2.67
CA THR A 35 3.61 -3.15 -2.55
C THR A 35 2.78 -1.87 -2.66
N GLU A 36 1.77 -1.84 -3.54
CA GLU A 36 0.85 -0.71 -3.67
C GLU A 36 0.01 -0.54 -2.41
N ALA A 37 -0.55 -1.64 -1.88
CA ALA A 37 -1.32 -1.60 -0.64
C ALA A 37 -0.49 -1.11 0.55
N THR A 38 0.74 -1.58 0.68
CA THR A 38 1.67 -1.11 1.72
C THR A 38 1.99 0.37 1.55
N LEU A 39 2.25 0.84 0.32
CA LEU A 39 2.53 2.26 0.07
C LEU A 39 1.31 3.14 0.38
N THR A 40 0.11 2.72 0.01
CA THR A 40 -1.12 3.45 0.36
C THR A 40 -1.31 3.51 1.87
N ALA A 41 -1.12 2.40 2.58
CA ALA A 41 -1.21 2.37 4.04
C ALA A 41 -0.17 3.27 4.72
N GLU A 42 1.05 3.33 4.18
CA GLU A 42 2.11 4.22 4.67
C GLU A 42 1.72 5.70 4.50
N LEU A 43 1.17 6.08 3.33
CA LEU A 43 0.68 7.43 3.07
C LEU A 43 -0.49 7.81 4.00
N ASP A 44 -1.44 6.91 4.21
CA ASP A 44 -2.58 7.13 5.10
C ASP A 44 -2.11 7.30 6.56
N SER A 45 -1.15 6.47 7.00
CA SER A 45 -0.52 6.58 8.32
C SER A 45 0.22 7.91 8.50
N HIS A 46 1.03 8.32 7.51
CA HIS A 46 1.75 9.59 7.55
C HIS A 46 0.78 10.78 7.66
N LEU A 47 -0.28 10.78 6.84
CA LEU A 47 -1.28 11.84 6.88
C LEU A 47 -2.00 11.88 8.24
N ALA A 48 -2.36 10.73 8.81
CA ALA A 48 -2.97 10.67 10.13
C ALA A 48 -2.05 11.28 11.21
N ASN A 49 -0.75 10.98 11.17
CA ASN A 49 0.23 11.51 12.11
C ASN A 49 0.47 13.03 11.95
N ASP A 50 0.45 13.56 10.72
CA ASP A 50 0.60 15.01 10.45
C ASP A 50 -0.57 15.83 11.01
N ILE A 51 -1.79 15.29 10.98
CA ILE A 51 -2.99 15.95 11.54
C ILE A 51 -2.82 16.15 13.06
N ASP A 52 -2.21 15.20 13.76
CA ASP A 52 -1.98 15.27 15.21
C ASP A 52 -0.89 16.27 15.60
N ALA A 53 0.15 16.41 14.78
CA ALA A 53 1.24 17.36 15.03
C ALA A 53 0.78 18.83 14.94
N ASN A 54 -0.09 19.16 13.99
CA ASN A 54 -0.51 20.55 13.73
C ASN A 54 -1.54 21.09 14.76
N ARG A 55 -2.20 20.21 15.53
CA ARG A 55 -3.11 20.62 16.62
C ARG A 55 -2.40 21.26 17.82
N LYS A 56 -1.12 20.96 18.05
CA LYS A 56 -0.38 21.44 19.23
C LYS A 56 0.02 22.92 19.18
N ASN A 57 0.01 23.57 18.01
CA ASN A 57 0.42 24.98 17.86
C ASN A 57 -0.72 26.00 17.96
N HIS A 58 -1.97 25.58 18.15
CA HIS A 58 -3.10 26.50 18.35
C HIS A 58 -3.42 26.80 19.82
N GLN A 59 -2.71 26.19 20.77
CA GLN A 59 -2.83 26.51 22.20
C GLN A 59 -1.73 27.49 22.62
N ASN A 60 -1.72 28.68 22.02
CA ASN A 60 -1.13 29.82 22.70
C ASN A 60 -2.29 30.58 23.37
N PRO A 61 -2.59 30.34 24.66
CA PRO A 61 -3.59 31.14 25.35
C PRO A 61 -3.01 32.55 25.43
N HIS A 62 -3.59 33.47 24.67
CA HIS A 62 -3.32 34.88 24.80
C HIS A 62 -3.64 35.25 26.26
N ARG A 63 -2.59 35.31 27.09
CA ARG A 63 -2.68 35.69 28.51
C ARG A 63 -3.20 37.12 28.53
N GLN A 64 -4.47 37.28 28.88
CA GLN A 64 -5.02 38.56 29.30
C GLN A 64 -4.21 39.03 30.51
N ARG A 65 -3.52 40.15 30.35
CA ARG A 65 -3.10 41.05 31.41
C ARG A 65 -3.29 42.48 30.92
#